data_AF-W8BYJ1-F1
#
_entry.id   AF-W8BYJ1-F1
#
_cell.length_a   1.000
_cell.length_b   1.000
_cell.length_c   1.000
_cell.angle_alpha   90.00
_cell.angle_beta   90.00
_cell.angle_gamma   90.00
#
_symmetry.space_group_name_H-M   'P 1'
#
loop_
_entity.id
_entity.type
_entity.pdbx_description
1 polymer ?
#
loop_
_entity_poly.entity_id
_entity_poly.type
_entity_poly.pdbx_seq_one_letter_code
_entity_poly.pdbx_strand_id
1 'polypeptide(L)'
;MGKLVLYYDDVSPPVRSCMLLIKMLELDVEYKFVDLFRGGQLDKAFIDLNPNHTVPTLVHDELVITDSHLILMHLCEKFEKDSESEKLWPQEYGERIRVMNMLFFECSVLFRRDSEFLSGIVRGGFASVDLPLHERKLLEAYSMLESYLRRHKYMAGDYVSKAVTTRRASQAFDFKLNEALKRVKSQT
;
A
#
# COMPACT_ATOMS: atom_id res chain seq x y z
N MET A 1 15.78 -20.73 2.74
CA MET A 1 14.90 -19.64 2.31
C MET A 1 15.71 -18.78 1.36
N GLY A 2 15.16 -18.41 0.21
CA GLY A 2 15.85 -17.50 -0.72
C GLY A 2 16.15 -16.16 -0.06
N LYS A 3 17.08 -15.40 -0.62
CA LYS A 3 17.43 -14.07 -0.10
C LYS A 3 16.31 -13.10 -0.44
N LEU A 4 15.68 -12.51 0.58
CA LEU A 4 14.67 -11.46 0.44
C LEU A 4 15.30 -10.09 0.69
N VAL A 5 15.13 -9.17 -0.25
CA VAL A 5 15.55 -7.77 -0.13
C VAL A 5 14.38 -6.86 -0.46
N LEU A 6 13.96 -6.00 0.47
CA LEU A 6 12.93 -4.98 0.25
C LEU A 6 13.59 -3.60 0.12
N TYR A 7 13.48 -3.01 -1.06
CA TYR A 7 13.79 -1.60 -1.28
C TYR A 7 12.59 -0.75 -0.83
N TYR A 8 12.83 0.20 0.06
CA TYR A 8 11.77 0.82 0.84
C TYR A 8 12.03 2.28 1.20
N ASP A 9 10.94 3.01 1.41
CA ASP A 9 10.88 4.27 2.17
C ASP A 9 9.62 4.18 3.05
N ASP A 10 9.76 4.28 4.38
CA ASP A 10 8.67 4.03 5.32
C ASP A 10 7.58 5.11 5.30
N VAL A 11 7.86 6.26 4.67
CA VAL A 11 6.84 7.29 4.40
C VAL A 11 5.78 6.78 3.41
N SER A 12 6.14 5.83 2.54
CA SER A 12 5.27 5.28 1.51
C SER A 12 4.20 4.34 2.11
N PRO A 13 2.89 4.58 1.86
CA PRO A 13 1.83 3.67 2.28
C PRO A 13 1.99 2.21 1.83
N PRO A 14 2.20 1.90 0.54
CA PRO A 14 2.32 0.51 0.08
C PRO A 14 3.53 -0.22 0.68
N VAL A 15 4.63 0.49 0.97
CA VAL A 15 5.79 -0.06 1.69
C VAL A 15 5.38 -0.55 3.08
N ARG A 16 4.68 0.29 3.86
CA ARG A 16 4.24 -0.07 5.22
C ARG A 16 3.34 -1.29 5.23
N SER A 17 2.54 -1.47 4.18
CA SER A 17 1.71 -2.66 4.03
C SER A 17 2.54 -3.94 3.81
N CYS A 18 3.58 -3.89 2.97
CA CYS A 18 4.52 -5.00 2.79
C CYS A 18 5.28 -5.31 4.09
N MET A 19 5.79 -4.28 4.78
CA MET A 19 6.51 -4.44 6.06
C MET A 19 5.64 -5.09 7.13
N LEU A 20 4.35 -4.73 7.19
CA LEU A 20 3.42 -5.33 8.14
C LEU A 20 3.21 -6.83 7.84
N LEU A 21 3.05 -7.20 6.57
CA LEU A 21 2.93 -8.61 6.19
C LEU A 21 4.21 -9.39 6.49
N ILE A 22 5.37 -8.84 6.14
CA ILE A 22 6.69 -9.44 6.45
C ILE A 22 6.81 -9.73 7.95
N LYS A 23 6.40 -8.77 8.79
CA LYS A 23 6.39 -8.95 10.24
C LYS A 23 5.40 -10.03 10.69
N MET A 24 4.21 -10.09 10.10
CA MET A 24 3.20 -11.11 10.44
C MET A 24 3.62 -12.52 10.05
N LEU A 25 4.36 -12.66 8.96
CA LEU A 25 4.91 -13.93 8.50
C LEU A 25 6.27 -14.26 9.13
N GLU A 26 6.79 -13.40 10.02
CA GLU A 26 8.09 -13.54 10.69
C GLU A 26 9.25 -13.79 9.71
N LEU A 27 9.24 -13.12 8.56
CA LEU A 27 10.26 -13.31 7.52
C LEU A 27 11.51 -12.50 7.82
N ASP A 28 12.67 -13.13 7.64
CA ASP A 28 13.96 -12.46 7.61
C ASP A 28 14.16 -11.79 6.25
N VAL A 29 14.23 -10.46 6.24
CA VAL A 29 14.28 -9.62 5.03
C VAL A 29 15.36 -8.56 5.21
N GLU A 30 16.24 -8.43 4.21
CA GLU A 30 17.18 -7.32 4.11
C GLU A 30 16.43 -6.06 3.66
N TYR A 31 16.54 -4.97 4.41
CA TYR A 31 15.91 -3.70 4.07
C TYR A 31 16.92 -2.74 3.46
N LYS A 32 16.62 -2.23 2.25
CA LYS A 32 17.43 -1.23 1.55
C LYS A 32 16.67 0.07 1.43
N PHE A 33 17.10 1.09 2.17
CA PHE A 33 16.45 2.39 2.15
C PHE A 33 16.66 3.11 0.80
N VAL A 34 15.60 3.72 0.28
CA VAL A 34 15.59 4.54 -0.93
C VAL A 34 14.93 5.87 -0.58
N ASP A 35 15.72 6.95 -0.48
CA ASP A 35 15.21 8.27 -0.07
C ASP A 35 14.36 8.92 -1.17
N LEU A 36 13.03 8.85 -1.05
CA LEU A 36 12.12 9.38 -2.06
C LEU A 36 12.16 10.90 -2.19
N PHE A 37 12.47 11.60 -1.09
CA PHE A 37 12.52 13.06 -1.04
C PHE A 37 13.81 13.62 -1.64
N ARG A 38 14.90 12.84 -1.62
CA ARG A 38 16.15 13.16 -2.31
C ARG A 38 16.26 12.56 -3.71
N GLY A 39 15.23 11.84 -4.16
CA GLY A 39 15.20 11.28 -5.50
C GLY A 39 16.03 10.00 -5.66
N GLY A 40 16.31 9.26 -4.59
CA GLY A 40 17.09 8.01 -4.65
C GLY A 40 16.46 6.93 -5.56
N GLN A 41 15.15 6.99 -5.77
CA GLN A 41 14.45 6.16 -6.76
C GLN A 41 14.85 6.46 -8.21
N LEU A 42 15.56 7.57 -8.46
CA LEU A 42 16.06 7.97 -9.77
C LEU A 42 17.53 7.59 -9.97
N ASP A 43 18.18 7.00 -8.96
CA ASP A 43 19.55 6.51 -9.10
C ASP A 43 19.62 5.44 -10.19
N LYS A 44 20.64 5.51 -11.05
CA LYS A 44 20.80 4.59 -12.18
C LYS A 44 20.72 3.11 -11.77
N ALA A 45 21.35 2.75 -10.65
CA ALA A 45 21.34 1.38 -10.14
C ALA A 45 19.93 0.93 -9.72
N PHE A 46 19.09 1.84 -9.21
CA PHE A 46 17.71 1.52 -8.85
C PHE A 46 16.79 1.47 -10.07
N ILE A 47 16.99 2.35 -11.05
CA ILE A 47 16.26 2.32 -12.33
C ILE A 47 16.57 1.02 -13.11
N ASP A 48 17.85 0.61 -13.15
CA ASP A 48 18.28 -0.63 -13.79
C ASP A 48 17.60 -1.85 -13.13
N LEU A 49 17.28 -1.77 -11.83
CA LEU A 49 16.52 -2.79 -11.09
C LEU A 49 15.00 -2.70 -11.32
N ASN A 50 14.44 -1.49 -11.22
CA ASN A 50 13.03 -1.20 -11.36
C ASN A 50 12.84 0.02 -12.30
N PRO A 51 12.49 -0.23 -13.58
CA PRO A 51 12.25 0.84 -14.55
C PRO A 51 11.12 1.79 -14.17
N ASN A 52 10.19 1.36 -13.30
CA ASN A 52 9.10 2.19 -12.80
C ASN A 52 9.54 3.14 -11.68
N HIS A 53 10.79 3.07 -11.21
CA HIS A 53 11.35 3.96 -10.18
C HIS A 53 10.41 4.11 -8.95
N THR A 54 9.87 2.99 -8.46
CA THR A 54 8.88 2.93 -7.38
C THR A 54 9.36 2.07 -6.21
N VAL A 55 8.88 2.43 -5.00
CA VAL A 55 8.93 1.56 -3.82
C VAL A 55 7.49 1.20 -3.40
N PRO A 56 7.25 -0.01 -2.84
CA PRO A 56 8.24 -1.05 -2.57
C PRO A 56 8.72 -1.78 -3.84
N THR A 57 9.97 -2.21 -3.84
CA THR A 57 10.50 -3.20 -4.80
C THR A 57 11.09 -4.36 -4.01
N LEU A 58 10.61 -5.58 -4.24
CA LEU A 58 11.12 -6.80 -3.61
C LEU A 58 12.03 -7.54 -4.58
N VAL A 59 13.18 -7.98 -4.09
CA VAL A 59 14.02 -8.98 -4.76
C VAL A 59 13.95 -10.26 -3.93
N HIS A 60 13.56 -11.36 -4.56
CA HIS A 60 13.59 -12.70 -3.99
C HIS A 60 14.45 -13.59 -4.89
N ASP A 61 15.71 -13.79 -4.50
CA ASP A 61 16.75 -14.37 -5.36
C ASP A 61 16.86 -13.60 -6.70
N GLU A 62 16.50 -14.22 -7.82
CA GLU A 62 16.52 -13.60 -9.16
C GLU A 62 15.20 -12.91 -9.53
N LEU A 63 14.13 -13.12 -8.74
CA LEU A 63 12.81 -12.57 -9.01
C LEU A 63 12.71 -11.14 -8.47
N VAL A 64 12.44 -10.19 -9.36
CA VAL A 64 12.16 -8.78 -9.01
C VAL A 64 10.66 -8.51 -9.12
N ILE A 65 10.05 -8.01 -8.05
CA ILE A 65 8.64 -7.65 -7.98
C ILE A 65 8.52 -6.16 -7.63
N THR A 66 7.87 -5.39 -8.49
CA THR A 66 7.84 -3.91 -8.42
C THR A 66 6.46 -3.34 -8.06
N ASP A 67 5.52 -4.19 -7.63
CA ASP A 67 4.18 -3.80 -7.22
C ASP A 67 3.86 -4.37 -5.83
N SER A 68 3.34 -3.54 -4.93
CA SER A 68 3.05 -3.95 -3.55
C SER A 68 2.00 -5.05 -3.46
N HIS A 69 0.96 -5.03 -4.29
CA HIS A 69 -0.09 -6.04 -4.28
C HIS A 69 0.47 -7.40 -4.66
N LEU A 70 1.30 -7.42 -5.70
CA LEU A 70 1.96 -8.64 -6.14
C LEU A 70 2.99 -9.13 -5.12
N ILE A 71 3.72 -8.24 -4.45
CA ILE A 71 4.61 -8.59 -3.33
C ILE A 71 3.82 -9.31 -2.24
N LEU A 72 2.67 -8.77 -1.83
CA LEU A 72 1.88 -9.34 -0.75
C LEU A 72 1.34 -10.72 -1.12
N MET A 73 0.82 -10.85 -2.34
CA MET A 73 0.36 -12.14 -2.87
C MET A 73 1.49 -13.17 -2.87
N HIS A 74 2.66 -12.80 -3.41
CA HIS A 74 3.84 -13.65 -3.46
C HIS A 74 4.31 -14.10 -2.07
N LEU A 75 4.36 -13.17 -1.11
CA LEU A 75 4.80 -13.49 0.25
C LEU A 75 3.83 -14.44 0.95
N CYS A 76 2.51 -14.24 0.81
CA CYS A 76 1.54 -15.19 1.33
C CYS A 76 1.67 -16.55 0.63
N GLU A 77 1.67 -16.60 -0.71
CA GLU A 77 1.73 -17.87 -1.44
C GLU A 77 3.01 -18.67 -1.19
N LYS A 78 4.15 -18.01 -0.93
CA LYS A 78 5.43 -18.70 -0.70
C LYS A 78 5.72 -19.05 0.74
N PHE A 79 5.27 -18.24 1.70
CA PHE A 79 5.75 -18.34 3.08
C PHE A 79 4.64 -18.55 4.11
N GLU A 80 3.37 -18.47 3.73
CA GLU A 80 2.28 -18.76 4.65
C GLU A 80 2.25 -20.26 5.02
N LYS A 81 2.42 -20.57 6.30
CA LYS A 81 2.45 -21.95 6.81
C LYS A 81 1.07 -22.59 6.75
N ASP A 82 1.01 -23.89 6.48
CA ASP A 82 -0.24 -24.66 6.44
C ASP A 82 -0.87 -24.91 7.82
N SER A 83 -0.09 -24.76 8.88
CA SER A 83 -0.53 -24.91 10.27
C SER A 83 -1.39 -23.75 10.79
N GLU A 84 -1.51 -22.65 10.04
CA GLU A 84 -2.29 -21.48 10.46
C GLU A 84 -3.79 -21.75 10.31
N SER A 85 -4.53 -21.62 11.42
CA SER A 85 -5.98 -21.83 11.44
C SER A 85 -6.77 -20.77 10.67
N GLU A 86 -6.17 -19.59 10.46
CA GLU A 86 -6.72 -18.49 9.65
C GLU A 86 -5.70 -18.07 8.58
N LYS A 87 -5.82 -18.61 7.36
CA LYS A 87 -5.00 -18.19 6.21
C LYS A 87 -5.29 -16.74 5.81
N LEU A 88 -4.25 -15.95 5.62
CA LEU A 88 -4.19 -14.61 5.03
C LEU A 88 -4.51 -14.66 3.53
N TRP A 89 -4.07 -15.70 2.82
CA TRP A 89 -4.37 -15.90 1.40
C TRP A 89 -5.25 -17.14 1.18
N PRO A 90 -6.47 -16.97 0.64
CA PRO A 90 -7.36 -18.10 0.44
C PRO A 90 -6.83 -19.06 -0.63
N GLN A 91 -7.13 -20.34 -0.47
CA GLN A 91 -6.76 -21.38 -1.46
C GLN A 91 -7.88 -21.61 -2.49
N GLU A 92 -9.14 -21.42 -2.07
CA GLU A 92 -10.30 -21.51 -2.95
C GLU A 92 -10.24 -20.41 -4.03
N TYR A 93 -10.53 -20.78 -5.27
CA TYR A 93 -10.38 -19.88 -6.41
C TYR A 93 -11.31 -18.67 -6.34
N GLY A 94 -12.60 -18.86 -6.08
CA GLY A 94 -13.57 -17.77 -5.94
C GLY A 94 -13.17 -16.77 -4.88
N GLU A 95 -12.72 -17.23 -3.72
CA GLU A 95 -12.23 -16.39 -2.63
C GLU A 95 -10.94 -15.64 -3.00
N ARG A 96 -10.01 -16.26 -3.74
CA ARG A 96 -8.84 -15.53 -4.31
C ARG A 96 -9.28 -14.43 -5.24
N ILE A 97 -10.25 -14.68 -6.13
CA ILE A 97 -10.76 -13.65 -7.04
C ILE A 97 -11.40 -12.50 -6.28
N ARG A 98 -12.12 -12.76 -5.17
CA ARG A 98 -12.66 -11.71 -4.30
C ARG A 98 -11.57 -10.86 -3.66
N VAL A 99 -10.51 -11.49 -3.13
CA VAL A 99 -9.36 -10.77 -2.56
C VAL A 99 -8.67 -9.94 -3.62
N MET A 100 -8.35 -10.52 -4.77
CA MET A 100 -7.71 -9.82 -5.89
C MET A 100 -8.56 -8.62 -6.33
N ASN A 101 -9.87 -8.78 -6.48
CA ASN A 101 -10.77 -7.67 -6.85
C ASN A 101 -10.61 -6.47 -5.91
N MET A 102 -10.41 -6.71 -4.62
CA MET A 102 -10.25 -5.65 -3.63
C MET A 102 -8.84 -5.05 -3.58
N LEU A 103 -7.81 -5.86 -3.84
CA LEU A 103 -6.46 -5.36 -4.06
C LEU A 103 -6.40 -4.46 -5.30
N PHE A 104 -7.06 -4.85 -6.39
CA PHE A 104 -7.15 -4.03 -7.60
C PHE A 104 -8.00 -2.77 -7.39
N PHE A 105 -9.08 -2.83 -6.60
CA PHE A 105 -9.80 -1.62 -6.19
C PHE A 105 -8.91 -0.66 -5.40
N GLU A 106 -8.10 -1.17 -4.46
CA GLU A 106 -7.14 -0.34 -3.72
C GLU A 106 -6.17 0.34 -4.68
N CYS A 107 -5.50 -0.44 -5.53
CA CYS A 107 -4.50 0.05 -6.48
C CYS A 107 -5.07 1.09 -7.46
N SER A 108 -6.21 0.76 -8.08
CA SER A 108 -6.74 1.53 -9.21
C SER A 108 -7.62 2.71 -8.80
N VAL A 109 -8.24 2.65 -7.62
CA VAL A 109 -9.20 3.67 -7.14
C VAL A 109 -8.64 4.41 -5.94
N LEU A 110 -8.38 3.71 -4.84
CA LEU A 110 -8.06 4.34 -3.57
C LEU A 110 -6.66 4.96 -3.59
N PHE A 111 -5.63 4.15 -3.81
CA PHE A 111 -4.24 4.60 -3.85
C PHE A 111 -4.00 5.59 -4.98
N ARG A 112 -4.63 5.40 -6.14
CA ARG A 112 -4.54 6.37 -7.25
C ARG A 112 -4.99 7.77 -6.81
N ARG A 113 -6.13 7.88 -6.13
CA ARG A 113 -6.69 9.17 -5.67
C ARG A 113 -5.85 9.78 -4.54
N ASP A 114 -5.39 8.94 -3.61
CA ASP A 114 -4.50 9.37 -2.51
C ASP A 114 -3.14 9.86 -3.02
N SER A 115 -2.50 9.07 -3.90
CA SER A 115 -1.22 9.39 -4.50
C SER A 115 -1.25 10.65 -5.36
N GLU A 116 -2.33 10.88 -6.12
CA GLU A 116 -2.54 12.11 -6.90
C GLU A 116 -2.54 13.35 -5.97
N PHE A 117 -3.28 13.26 -4.85
CA PHE A 117 -3.39 14.33 -3.87
C PHE A 117 -2.06 14.59 -3.14
N LEU A 118 -1.46 13.54 -2.56
CA LEU A 118 -0.22 13.65 -1.78
C LEU A 118 0.96 14.08 -2.66
N SER A 119 1.09 13.53 -3.87
CA SER A 119 2.15 13.92 -4.80
C SER A 119 2.01 15.37 -5.24
N GLY A 120 0.78 15.87 -5.42
CA GLY A 120 0.51 17.27 -5.69
C GLY A 120 1.04 18.18 -4.57
N ILE A 121 0.73 17.84 -3.31
CA ILE A 121 1.20 18.59 -2.13
C ILE A 121 2.73 18.53 -2.01
N VAL A 122 3.34 17.36 -2.19
CA VAL A 122 4.79 17.20 -2.05
C VAL A 122 5.56 17.97 -3.14
N ARG A 123 5.04 18.01 -4.37
CA ARG A 123 5.73 18.67 -5.51
C ARG A 123 5.50 20.17 -5.57
N GLY A 124 4.30 20.66 -5.23
CA GLY A 124 3.90 22.06 -5.42
C GLY A 124 3.44 22.79 -4.16
N GLY A 125 3.40 22.11 -3.01
CA GLY A 125 2.85 22.63 -1.77
C GLY A 125 1.32 22.53 -1.71
N PHE A 126 0.75 22.83 -0.53
CA PHE A 126 -0.70 22.71 -0.33
C PHE A 126 -1.52 23.70 -1.18
N ALA A 127 -0.95 24.87 -1.49
CA ALA A 127 -1.64 25.87 -2.31
C ALA A 127 -1.78 25.47 -3.79
N SER A 128 -1.03 24.46 -4.26
CA SER A 128 -1.06 24.03 -5.66
C SER A 128 -2.10 22.96 -5.98
N VAL A 129 -2.87 22.50 -4.99
CA VAL A 129 -3.86 21.42 -5.19
C VAL A 129 -5.29 21.96 -5.12
N ASP A 130 -6.17 21.45 -5.99
CA ASP A 130 -7.61 21.69 -5.92
C ASP A 130 -8.20 20.83 -4.79
N LEU A 131 -8.17 21.38 -3.58
CA LEU A 131 -8.63 20.69 -2.39
C LEU A 131 -10.10 20.21 -2.51
N PRO A 132 -11.08 21.03 -2.95
CA PRO A 132 -12.45 20.57 -3.17
C PRO A 132 -12.58 19.41 -4.15
N LEU A 133 -11.77 19.37 -5.21
CA LEU A 133 -11.75 18.24 -6.14
C LEU A 133 -11.24 16.96 -5.48
N HIS A 134 -10.08 17.04 -4.81
CA HIS A 134 -9.48 15.87 -4.16
C HIS A 134 -10.34 15.35 -3.01
N GLU A 135 -10.96 16.24 -2.22
CA GLU A 135 -11.90 15.88 -1.16
C GLU A 135 -13.08 15.09 -1.73
N ARG A 136 -13.74 15.57 -2.81
CA ARG A 136 -14.84 14.84 -3.45
C ARG A 136 -14.41 13.47 -3.97
N LYS A 137 -13.26 13.38 -4.65
CA LYS A 137 -12.71 12.11 -5.14
C LYS A 137 -12.44 11.15 -3.98
N LEU A 138 -11.81 11.59 -2.89
CA LEU A 138 -11.49 10.70 -1.76
C LEU A 138 -12.73 10.24 -1.02
N LEU A 139 -13.70 11.15 -0.78
CA LEU A 139 -14.98 10.81 -0.15
C LEU A 139 -15.78 9.81 -0.98
N GLU A 140 -15.77 9.92 -2.31
CA GLU A 140 -16.40 8.93 -3.18
C GLU A 140 -15.72 7.56 -3.05
N ALA A 141 -14.38 7.49 -3.01
CA ALA A 141 -13.67 6.23 -2.82
C ALA A 141 -13.97 5.60 -1.45
N TYR A 142 -14.10 6.42 -0.41
CA TYR A 142 -14.54 5.98 0.92
C TYR A 142 -15.98 5.48 0.94
N SER A 143 -16.89 6.12 0.20
CA SER A 143 -18.27 5.65 0.05
C SER A 143 -18.35 4.29 -0.67
N MET A 144 -17.52 4.08 -1.69
CA MET A 144 -17.36 2.78 -2.35
C MET A 144 -16.84 1.74 -1.36
N LEU A 145 -15.78 2.06 -0.59
CA LEU A 145 -15.22 1.18 0.42
C LEU A 145 -16.25 0.79 1.50
N GLU A 146 -16.99 1.76 2.01
CA GLU A 146 -18.08 1.54 2.97
C GLU A 146 -19.14 0.58 2.40
N SER A 147 -19.48 0.71 1.13
CA SER A 147 -20.39 -0.21 0.43
C SER A 147 -19.87 -1.65 0.33
N TYR A 148 -18.55 -1.84 0.31
CA TYR A 148 -17.94 -3.18 0.41
C TYR A 148 -17.98 -3.71 1.85
N LEU A 149 -17.64 -2.88 2.84
CA LEU A 149 -17.58 -3.25 4.27
C LEU A 149 -18.96 -3.52 4.89
N ARG A 150 -20.05 -2.99 4.32
CA ARG A 150 -21.40 -3.36 4.77
C ARG A 150 -21.77 -4.81 4.47
N ARG A 151 -21.13 -5.42 3.47
CA ARG A 151 -21.43 -6.78 3.02
C ARG A 151 -20.50 -7.82 3.64
N HIS A 152 -19.35 -7.38 4.17
CA HIS A 152 -18.27 -8.25 4.60
C HIS A 152 -17.55 -7.68 5.82
N LYS A 153 -17.10 -8.55 6.74
CA LYS A 153 -16.37 -8.14 7.94
C LYS A 153 -15.03 -7.45 7.62
N TYR A 154 -14.41 -7.82 6.51
CA TYR A 154 -13.19 -7.22 5.99
C TYR A 154 -13.33 -6.85 4.53
N MET A 155 -12.36 -6.08 4.02
CA MET A 155 -12.36 -5.57 2.65
C MET A 155 -12.50 -6.73 1.64
N ALA A 156 -11.87 -7.87 1.89
CA ALA A 156 -11.89 -9.06 1.03
C ALA A 156 -12.73 -10.23 1.55
N GLY A 157 -13.87 -9.97 2.21
CA GLY A 157 -14.76 -11.03 2.69
C GLY A 157 -14.51 -11.40 4.15
N ASP A 158 -14.64 -12.70 4.48
CA ASP A 158 -14.43 -13.24 5.83
C ASP A 158 -12.99 -13.68 6.09
N TYR A 159 -12.16 -13.77 5.03
CA TYR A 159 -10.74 -14.06 5.15
C TYR A 159 -9.95 -12.86 5.62
N VAL A 160 -8.89 -13.16 6.34
CA VAL A 160 -7.97 -12.23 7.00
C VAL A 160 -7.12 -11.51 5.96
N SER A 161 -7.76 -10.57 5.29
CA SER A 161 -7.13 -9.36 4.76
C SER A 161 -6.85 -8.34 5.88
N LYS A 162 -6.63 -8.79 7.14
CA LYS A 162 -6.47 -7.92 8.34
C LYS A 162 -5.20 -7.05 8.31
N ALA A 163 -4.28 -7.21 7.36
CA ALA A 163 -3.00 -6.53 7.41
C ALA A 163 -2.89 -5.30 6.50
N VAL A 164 -3.38 -5.33 5.27
CA VAL A 164 -2.67 -4.53 4.26
C VAL A 164 -3.31 -3.20 3.90
N THR A 165 -4.62 -3.11 3.68
CA THR A 165 -5.10 -2.05 2.76
C THR A 165 -6.06 -1.00 3.33
N THR A 166 -6.66 -1.13 4.52
CA THR A 166 -7.85 -0.27 4.76
C THR A 166 -7.97 0.42 6.10
N ARG A 167 -7.87 -0.27 7.23
CA ARG A 167 -8.24 0.42 8.50
C ARG A 167 -7.15 1.33 9.04
N ARG A 168 -5.87 0.94 8.99
CA ARG A 168 -4.76 1.77 9.47
C ARG A 168 -4.27 2.79 8.44
N ALA A 169 -4.35 2.50 7.15
CA ALA A 169 -3.99 3.44 6.08
C ALA A 169 -4.97 4.62 6.03
N SER A 170 -6.29 4.34 6.07
CA SER A 170 -7.33 5.38 6.15
C SER A 170 -7.26 6.17 7.47
N GLN A 171 -7.05 5.54 8.62
CA GLN A 171 -6.87 6.27 9.89
C GLN A 171 -5.59 7.13 9.91
N ALA A 172 -4.50 6.67 9.31
CA ALA A 172 -3.27 7.45 9.19
C ALA A 172 -3.41 8.60 8.19
N PHE A 173 -4.17 8.40 7.10
CA PHE A 173 -4.52 9.46 6.16
C PHE A 173 -5.46 10.49 6.80
N ASP A 174 -6.53 10.05 7.47
CA ASP A 174 -7.45 10.93 8.20
C ASP A 174 -6.73 11.71 9.29
N PHE A 175 -5.76 11.10 9.99
CA PHE A 175 -4.92 11.81 10.95
C PHE A 175 -4.04 12.86 10.27
N LYS A 176 -3.35 12.51 9.17
CA LYS A 176 -2.49 13.45 8.43
C LYS A 176 -3.29 14.57 7.74
N LEU A 177 -4.47 14.27 7.21
CA LEU A 177 -5.40 15.23 6.62
C LEU A 177 -5.93 16.17 7.69
N ASN A 178 -6.33 15.65 8.86
CA ASN A 178 -6.77 16.49 9.97
C ASN A 178 -5.63 17.37 10.53
N GLU A 179 -4.40 16.86 10.61
CA GLU A 179 -3.20 17.65 10.93
C GLU A 179 -2.95 18.75 9.89
N ALA A 180 -2.99 18.41 8.60
CA ALA A 180 -2.80 19.36 7.51
C ALA A 180 -3.87 20.45 7.52
N LEU A 181 -5.15 20.08 7.67
CA LEU A 181 -6.28 21.01 7.78
C LEU A 181 -6.17 21.91 9.02
N LYS A 182 -5.70 21.40 10.16
CA LYS A 182 -5.45 22.19 11.37
C LYS A 182 -4.35 23.23 11.16
N ARG A 183 -3.26 22.87 10.48
CA ARG A 183 -2.14 23.78 10.20
C ARG A 183 -2.54 24.91 9.24
N VAL A 184 -3.36 24.60 8.24
CA VAL A 184 -3.91 25.59 7.30
C VAL A 184 -4.84 26.57 8.01
N LYS A 185 -5.73 26.08 8.89
CA LYS A 185 -6.62 26.93 9.70
C LYS A 185 -5.91 27.79 10.75
N SER A 186 -4.69 27.43 11.16
CA SER A 186 -3.89 28.23 12.11
C SER A 186 -3.00 29.28 11.46
N GLN A 187 -2.95 29.33 10.12
CA GLN A 187 -2.14 30.29 9.34
C GLN A 187 -2.99 31.34 8.60
N THR A 188 -4.31 31.33 8.84
CA THR A 188 -5.32 32.32 8.38
C THR A 188 -6.02 32.91 9.59
#